data_AF-A0A818PK07-F1
#
_entry.id   AF-A0A818PK07-F1
#
_cell.length_a   1.000
_cell.length_b   1.000
_cell.length_c   1.000
_cell.angle_alpha   90.00
_cell.angle_beta   90.00
_cell.angle_gamma   90.00
#
_symmetry.space_group_name_H-M   'P 1'
#
loop_
_entity.id
_entity.type
_entity.pdbx_description
1 polymer ?
#
loop_
_entity_poly.entity_id
_entity_poly.type
_entity_poly.pdbx_seq_one_letter_code
_entity_poly.pdbx_strand_id
1 'polypeptide(L)'
;MKSSYLECQSLPIETAKKGDIHEFFTGNRLYSNANAIGIEAEGVGLSAANSGHTNWPEVQYQSYLRGVRALKTAFNVLIARVMDYKEVASPLGRNIDPNFSMAEFRATL
;
A
#
# COMPACT_ATOMS: atom_id res chain seq x y z
N MET A 1 5.59 14.39 2.53
CA MET A 1 5.97 13.29 3.43
C MET A 1 4.69 12.61 3.84
N LYS A 2 4.33 11.47 3.24
CA LYS A 2 3.56 10.40 3.91
C LYS A 2 3.38 9.10 3.08
N SER A 3 3.88 8.00 3.65
CA SER A 3 3.46 6.58 3.68
C SER A 3 3.05 5.81 2.41
N SER A 4 3.47 4.54 2.37
CA SER A 4 2.67 3.45 1.79
C SER A 4 2.18 2.52 2.91
N TYR A 5 1.04 1.85 2.72
CA TYR A 5 0.39 1.03 3.75
C TYR A 5 0.39 -0.44 3.35
N LEU A 6 0.90 -1.29 4.25
CA LEU A 6 0.76 -2.74 4.16
C LEU A 6 -0.32 -3.17 5.14
N GLU A 7 -1.40 -3.78 4.67
CA GLU A 7 -2.33 -4.43 5.59
C GLU A 7 -1.64 -5.63 6.26
N CYS A 8 -1.70 -5.71 7.58
CA CYS A 8 -1.15 -6.82 8.35
C CYS A 8 -2.27 -7.54 9.10
N GLN A 9 -3.11 -8.27 8.37
CA GLN A 9 -3.95 -9.31 8.97
C GLN A 9 -3.99 -10.54 8.07
N SER A 10 -3.49 -11.66 8.60
CA SER A 10 -3.79 -13.00 8.12
C SER A 10 -5.27 -13.28 8.36
N LEU A 11 -6.14 -12.83 7.45
CA LEU A 11 -7.52 -13.31 7.47
C LEU A 11 -7.51 -14.76 6.98
N PRO A 12 -8.11 -15.72 7.72
CA PRO A 12 -8.29 -17.07 7.22
C PRO A 12 -9.12 -16.98 5.94
N ILE A 13 -8.63 -17.60 4.86
CA ILE A 13 -9.19 -17.55 3.50
C ILE A 13 -10.60 -18.20 3.42
N GLU A 14 -11.15 -18.72 4.51
CA GLU A 14 -12.22 -19.73 4.45
C GLU A 14 -13.66 -19.32 4.87
N THR A 15 -13.97 -18.06 5.21
CA THR A 15 -15.30 -17.76 5.79
C THR A 15 -16.18 -16.72 5.07
N ALA A 16 -15.79 -16.15 3.94
CA ALA A 16 -16.69 -15.25 3.21
C ALA A 16 -17.77 -16.06 2.46
N LYS A 17 -19.01 -16.08 2.99
CA LYS A 17 -20.16 -16.64 2.27
C LYS A 17 -20.59 -15.69 1.16
N LYS A 18 -21.10 -16.27 0.06
CA LYS A 18 -21.53 -15.61 -1.19
C LYS A 18 -22.62 -14.51 -1.03
N GLY A 19 -23.10 -14.25 0.19
CA GLY A 19 -24.12 -13.24 0.50
C GLY A 19 -23.62 -11.99 1.24
N ASP A 20 -22.38 -11.97 1.76
CA ASP A 20 -21.91 -10.90 2.65
C ASP A 20 -21.33 -9.69 1.91
N ILE A 21 -21.39 -9.68 0.57
CA ILE A 21 -20.71 -8.71 -0.29
C ILE A 21 -21.43 -7.35 -0.41
N HIS A 22 -22.60 -7.19 0.20
CA HIS A 22 -23.44 -6.00 0.00
C HIS A 22 -23.54 -5.02 1.18
N GLU A 23 -22.98 -5.29 2.36
CA GLU A 23 -23.25 -4.44 3.55
C GLU A 23 -22.06 -4.05 4.46
N PHE A 24 -20.82 -3.97 3.94
CA PHE A 24 -19.66 -3.53 4.76
C PHE A 24 -18.82 -2.36 4.20
N PHE A 25 -19.32 -1.62 3.21
CA PHE A 25 -18.51 -0.63 2.46
C PHE A 25 -18.79 0.85 2.77
N THR A 26 -18.94 1.24 4.05
CA THR A 26 -18.96 2.68 4.42
C THR A 26 -17.84 3.11 5.36
N GLY A 27 -16.85 2.24 5.61
CA GLY A 27 -15.59 2.65 6.23
C GLY A 27 -14.59 1.52 6.11
N ASN A 28 -13.71 1.57 5.10
CA ASN A 28 -12.74 0.51 4.85
C ASN A 28 -11.68 0.48 5.97
N ARG A 29 -12.04 -0.11 7.12
CA ARG A 29 -11.17 -0.23 8.32
C ARG A 29 -9.95 -1.12 8.06
N LEU A 30 -9.94 -1.87 6.96
CA LEU A 30 -8.85 -2.75 6.56
C LEU A 30 -7.52 -1.98 6.45
N TYR A 31 -7.55 -0.74 5.96
CA TYR A 31 -6.34 0.11 5.83
C TYR A 31 -6.28 1.24 6.87
N SER A 32 -6.94 1.04 8.02
CA SER A 32 -6.82 1.96 9.15
C SER A 32 -5.49 1.77 9.88
N ASN A 33 -5.08 2.77 10.66
CA ASN A 33 -3.86 2.72 11.47
C ASN A 33 -3.80 1.51 12.44
N ALA A 34 -4.95 0.91 12.79
CA ALA A 34 -5.01 -0.25 13.67
C ALA A 34 -4.68 -1.58 12.96
N ASN A 35 -4.81 -1.64 11.63
CA ASN A 35 -4.75 -2.87 10.84
C ASN A 35 -3.66 -2.86 9.75
N ALA A 36 -2.91 -1.76 9.65
CA ALA A 36 -1.88 -1.58 8.64
C ALA A 36 -0.53 -1.17 9.24
N ILE A 37 0.54 -1.63 8.60
CA ILE A 37 1.91 -1.15 8.79
C ILE A 37 2.12 -0.04 7.75
N GLY A 38 2.18 1.20 8.21
CA GLY A 38 2.61 2.32 7.39
C GLY A 38 4.13 2.36 7.28
N ILE A 39 4.66 2.54 6.07
CA ILE A 39 6.10 2.70 5.82
C ILE A 39 6.33 4.07 5.22
N GLU A 40 7.08 4.89 5.95
CA GLU A 40 7.48 6.22 5.55
C GLU A 40 8.82 6.19 4.83
N ALA A 41 8.96 7.04 3.81
CA ALA A 41 10.22 7.28 3.13
C ALA A 41 10.34 8.77 2.81
N GLU A 42 11.56 9.29 2.78
CA GLU A 42 11.81 10.68 2.44
C GLU A 42 11.34 10.98 1.01
N GLY A 43 10.62 12.08 0.83
CA GLY A 43 10.06 12.45 -0.45
C GLY A 43 10.35 13.91 -0.76
N VAL A 44 10.58 14.21 -2.04
CA VAL A 44 10.89 15.56 -2.54
C VAL A 44 9.66 16.47 -2.70
N GLY A 45 8.45 15.97 -2.39
CA GLY A 45 7.21 16.75 -2.49
C GLY A 45 6.72 17.01 -3.93
N LEU A 46 7.30 16.32 -4.92
CA LEU A 46 6.90 16.39 -6.32
C LEU A 46 5.72 15.45 -6.61
N SER A 47 4.89 15.79 -7.59
CA SER A 47 3.77 14.97 -8.05
C SER A 47 4.23 13.57 -8.52
N ALA A 48 3.30 12.60 -8.47
CA ALA A 48 3.52 11.25 -8.97
C ALA A 48 3.99 11.25 -10.43
N ALA A 49 5.09 10.55 -10.69
CA ALA A 49 5.36 10.11 -12.05
C ALA A 49 4.37 8.99 -12.38
N ASN A 50 3.78 9.04 -13.57
CA ASN A 50 2.86 7.98 -14.03
C ASN A 50 3.60 6.68 -14.41
N SER A 51 4.93 6.68 -14.35
CA SER A 51 5.80 5.55 -14.69
C SER A 51 7.08 5.59 -13.86
N GLY A 52 7.58 4.44 -13.46
CA GLY A 52 8.84 4.30 -12.72
C GLY A 52 8.85 5.02 -11.37
N HIS A 53 10.06 5.25 -10.88
CA HIS A 53 10.39 5.86 -9.60
C HIS A 53 11.32 7.07 -9.76
N THR A 54 11.14 7.85 -10.82
CA THR A 54 12.07 8.93 -11.24
C THR A 54 12.35 9.98 -10.16
N ASN A 55 11.42 10.17 -9.22
CA ASN A 55 11.56 11.12 -8.11
C ASN A 55 12.25 10.52 -6.88
N TRP A 56 12.59 9.23 -6.92
CA TRP A 56 13.24 8.50 -5.83
C TRP A 56 14.66 8.13 -6.23
N PRO A 57 15.67 8.43 -5.40
CA PRO A 57 17.01 7.88 -5.59
C PRO A 57 16.94 6.35 -5.67
N GLU A 58 17.67 5.75 -6.62
CA GLU A 58 17.66 4.29 -6.84
C GLU A 58 17.91 3.51 -5.54
N VAL A 59 18.88 3.94 -4.75
CA VAL A 59 19.23 3.31 -3.47
C VAL A 59 18.06 3.28 -2.50
N GLN A 60 17.30 4.37 -2.42
CA GLN A 60 16.11 4.46 -1.56
C GLN A 60 15.00 3.55 -2.07
N TYR A 61 14.71 3.57 -3.38
CA TYR A 61 13.67 2.73 -3.98
C TYR A 61 13.97 1.24 -3.78
N GLN A 62 15.21 0.81 -4.04
CA GLN A 62 15.62 -0.59 -3.83
C GLN A 62 15.59 -0.99 -2.35
N SER A 63 15.95 -0.08 -1.44
CA SER A 63 15.84 -0.33 0.00
C SER A 63 14.38 -0.50 0.43
N TYR A 64 13.50 0.38 -0.07
CA TYR A 64 12.07 0.35 0.15
C TYR A 64 11.44 -0.96 -0.32
N LEU A 65 11.76 -1.37 -1.55
CA LEU A 65 11.30 -2.63 -2.14
C LEU A 65 11.73 -3.85 -1.31
N ARG A 66 12.99 -3.92 -0.87
CA ARG A 66 13.48 -5.01 -0.01
C ARG A 66 12.74 -5.06 1.33
N GLY A 67 12.52 -3.91 1.96
CA GLY A 67 11.77 -3.82 3.23
C GLY A 67 10.32 -4.27 3.07
N VAL A 68 9.63 -3.80 2.03
CA VAL A 68 8.25 -4.20 1.74
C VAL A 68 8.15 -5.70 1.43
N ARG A 69 9.07 -6.26 0.64
CA ARG A 69 9.10 -7.70 0.35
C ARG A 69 9.29 -8.53 1.62
N ALA A 70 10.16 -8.10 2.53
CA ALA A 70 10.38 -8.76 3.81
C ALA A 70 9.11 -8.75 4.67
N LEU A 71 8.44 -7.60 4.79
CA LEU A 71 7.19 -7.48 5.56
C LEU A 71 6.05 -8.30 4.94
N LYS A 72 5.87 -8.24 3.62
CA LYS A 72 4.90 -9.05 2.89
C LYS A 72 5.08 -10.54 3.20
N THR A 73 6.33 -11.01 3.19
CA THR A 73 6.67 -12.41 3.46
C THR A 73 6.41 -12.77 4.92
N ALA A 74 6.85 -11.93 5.86
CA ALA A 74 6.72 -12.17 7.30
C ALA A 74 5.25 -12.26 7.75
N PHE A 75 4.38 -11.44 7.15
CA PHE A 75 2.97 -11.35 7.54
C PHE A 75 2.00 -12.02 6.55
N ASN A 76 2.54 -12.75 5.56
CA ASN A 76 1.77 -13.44 4.52
C ASN A 76 0.71 -12.55 3.84
N VAL A 77 1.11 -11.34 3.47
CA VAL A 77 0.22 -10.34 2.87
C VAL A 77 0.08 -10.61 1.38
N LEU A 78 -1.16 -10.58 0.87
CA LEU A 78 -1.42 -10.67 -0.57
C LEU A 78 -0.86 -9.43 -1.27
N ILE A 79 -0.31 -9.60 -2.47
CA ILE A 79 0.25 -8.47 -3.23
C ILE A 79 -0.79 -7.37 -3.50
N ALA A 80 -2.06 -7.74 -3.66
CA ALA A 80 -3.20 -6.84 -3.83
C ALA A 80 -3.54 -6.01 -2.57
N ARG A 81 -2.93 -6.31 -1.42
CA ARG A 81 -3.05 -5.56 -0.15
C ARG A 81 -1.83 -4.72 0.16
N VAL A 82 -0.88 -4.64 -0.78
CA VAL A 82 0.22 -3.68 -0.78
C VAL A 82 -0.28 -2.41 -1.48
N MET A 83 -0.85 -1.51 -0.69
CA MET A 83 -1.53 -0.32 -1.20
C MET A 83 -0.70 0.93 -0.90
N ASP A 84 -0.81 1.92 -1.76
CA ASP A 84 -0.31 3.25 -1.42
C ASP A 84 -1.33 4.07 -0.61
N TYR A 85 -0.90 5.23 -0.11
CA TYR A 85 -1.79 6.10 0.64
C TYR A 85 -2.81 6.80 -0.26
N LYS A 86 -2.49 7.13 -1.51
CA LYS A 86 -3.46 7.74 -2.45
C LYS A 86 -4.63 6.80 -2.79
N GLU A 87 -4.44 5.49 -2.73
CA GLU A 87 -5.41 4.42 -2.99
C GLU A 87 -6.35 4.19 -1.79
N VAL A 88 -5.91 4.50 -0.56
CA VAL A 88 -6.67 4.19 0.68
C VAL A 88 -7.07 5.41 1.50
N ALA A 89 -6.54 6.59 1.18
CA ALA A 89 -6.89 7.81 1.90
C ALA A 89 -8.38 8.17 1.75
N SER A 90 -9.02 8.51 2.85
CA SER A 90 -10.38 9.07 2.85
C SER A 90 -10.36 10.54 3.28
N PRO A 91 -10.97 11.49 2.52
CA PRO A 91 -11.51 11.28 1.16
C PRO A 91 -10.43 10.91 0.13
N LEU A 92 -10.83 10.15 -0.89
CA LEU A 92 -9.95 9.76 -2.00
C LEU A 92 -9.40 11.00 -2.71
N GLY A 93 -8.14 10.92 -3.14
CA GLY A 93 -7.46 12.03 -3.83
C GLY A 93 -6.89 13.12 -2.91
N ARG A 94 -7.11 13.07 -1.59
CA ARG A 94 -6.48 14.02 -0.65
C ARG A 94 -4.97 13.83 -0.50
N ASN A 95 -4.46 12.68 -0.95
CA ASN A 95 -3.05 12.34 -0.87
C ASN A 95 -2.57 11.88 -2.25
N ILE A 96 -1.30 12.16 -2.55
CA ILE A 96 -0.64 11.84 -3.82
C ILE A 96 0.57 10.91 -3.66
N ASP A 97 0.94 10.61 -2.41
CA ASP A 97 2.11 9.80 -2.06
C ASP A 97 1.77 8.28 -2.04
N PRO A 98 2.76 7.41 -2.35
CA PRO A 98 4.05 7.75 -2.92
C PRO A 98 3.91 8.11 -4.40
N ASN A 99 4.92 8.84 -4.88
CA ASN A 99 4.92 9.47 -6.19
C ASN A 99 5.61 8.60 -7.28
N PHE A 100 5.51 7.27 -7.16
CA PHE A 100 5.95 6.27 -8.16
C PHE A 100 4.78 5.38 -8.64
N SER A 101 5.03 4.59 -9.69
CA SER A 101 4.06 3.63 -10.26
C SER A 101 3.84 2.42 -9.34
N MET A 102 2.68 2.33 -8.70
CA MET A 102 2.32 1.16 -7.87
C MET A 102 2.11 -0.12 -8.67
N ALA A 103 1.71 0.00 -9.93
CA ALA A 103 1.57 -1.15 -10.82
C ALA A 103 2.94 -1.81 -11.07
N GLU A 104 3.94 -1.01 -11.44
CA GLU A 104 5.32 -1.49 -11.62
C GLU A 104 5.90 -1.99 -10.30
N PHE A 105 5.70 -1.24 -9.21
CA PHE A 105 6.17 -1.64 -7.88
C PHE A 105 5.63 -3.03 -7.48
N ARG A 106 4.30 -3.24 -7.57
CA ARG A 106 3.70 -4.55 -7.25
C ARG A 106 4.14 -5.66 -8.21
N ALA A 107 4.40 -5.37 -9.48
CA ALA A 107 4.94 -6.35 -10.42
C ALA A 107 6.36 -6.81 -10.05
N THR A 108 7.09 -6.01 -9.29
CA THR A 108 8.47 -6.31 -8.84
C THR A 108 8.56 -6.92 -7.44
N LEU A 109 7.47 -7.04 -6.68
CA LEU A 109 7.46 -7.48 -5.27
C LEU A 109 7.40 -9.00 -5.10
#